data_AF-A0A554LPI4-F1
#
_entry.id   AF-A0A554LPI4-F1
#
_cell.length_a   1.000
_cell.length_b   1.000
_cell.length_c   1.000
_cell.angle_alpha   90.00
_cell.angle_beta   90.00
_cell.angle_gamma   90.00
#
_symmetry.space_group_name_H-M   'P 1'
#
loop_
_entity.id
_entity.type
_entity.pdbx_description
1 polymer ?
#
loop_
_entity_poly.entity_id
_entity_poly.type
_entity_poly.pdbx_seq_one_letter_code
_entity_poly.pdbx_strand_id
1 'polypeptide(L)' 'MRRTKEEISKSDVLLIDMTDKPTGRAIEAGIAYALDKKVILITKKGTQIKNIARGIASLVIEYDVIDNIVTPLKKWLSKI' A
#
# COMPACT_ATOMS: atom_id res chain seq x y z
N MET A 1 5.45 14.33 -10.05
CA MET A 1 4.79 14.09 -8.74
C MET A 1 3.50 14.88 -8.51
N ARG A 2 3.27 16.05 -9.14
CA ARG A 2 2.03 16.84 -8.93
C ARG A 2 0.75 16.03 -9.17
N ARG A 3 0.61 15.42 -10.35
CA ARG A 3 -0.56 14.60 -10.71
C ARG A 3 -0.77 13.44 -9.73
N THR A 4 0.28 12.72 -9.35
CA THR A 4 0.19 11.62 -8.40
C THR A 4 -0.38 12.07 -7.04
N LYS A 5 0.10 13.20 -6.51
CA LYS A 5 -0.43 13.77 -5.27
C LYS A 5 -1.91 14.15 -5.41
N GLU A 6 -2.28 14.77 -6.53
CA GLU A 6 -3.67 15.13 -6.82
C GLU A 6 -4.57 13.89 -6.84
N GLU A 7 -4.15 12.81 -7.51
CA GLU A 7 -4.92 11.56 -7.53
C GLU A 7 -5.00 10.90 -6.14
N ILE A 8 -3.90 10.81 -5.39
CA ILE A 8 -3.91 10.29 -4.01
C ILE A 8 -4.86 11.08 -3.11
N SER A 9 -4.93 12.41 -3.28
CA SER A 9 -5.82 13.25 -2.47
C SER A 9 -7.31 12.95 -2.67
N LYS A 10 -7.70 12.51 -3.88
CA LYS A 10 -9.07 12.15 -4.25
C LYS A 10 -9.45 10.72 -3.83
N SER A 11 -8.46 9.88 -3.53
CA SER A 11 -8.68 8.50 -3.09
C SER A 11 -8.94 8.41 -1.59
N ASP A 12 -9.67 7.37 -1.17
CA ASP A 12 -9.82 7.01 0.25
C ASP A 12 -8.67 6.14 0.75
N VAL A 13 -8.15 5.28 -0.14
CA VAL A 13 -7.14 4.26 0.16
C VAL A 13 -6.12 4.17 -0.98
N LEU A 14 -4.84 4.00 -0.65
CA LEU A 14 -3.78 3.67 -1.60
C LEU A 14 -3.40 2.19 -1.46
N LEU A 15 -3.58 1.41 -2.53
CA LEU A 15 -3.04 0.05 -2.65
C LEU A 15 -1.72 0.10 -3.43
N ILE A 16 -0.64 -0.43 -2.86
CA ILE A 16 0.70 -0.26 -3.44
C ILE A 16 1.59 -1.50 -3.31
N ASP A 17 2.23 -1.86 -4.43
CA ASP A 17 3.16 -3.00 -4.50
C ASP A 17 4.58 -2.59 -4.11
N MET A 18 5.14 -3.23 -3.07
CA MET A 18 6.49 -2.95 -2.58
C MET A 18 7.49 -4.07 -2.86
N THR A 19 7.17 -5.00 -3.78
CA THR A 19 7.99 -6.18 -4.09
C THR A 19 9.43 -5.83 -4.53
N ASP A 20 9.58 -4.99 -5.55
CA ASP A 20 10.89 -4.70 -6.15
C ASP A 20 11.18 -3.19 -6.18
N LYS A 21 12.42 -2.79 -5.86
CA LYS A 21 12.97 -1.42 -5.99
C LYS A 21 11.92 -0.30 -5.85
N PRO A 22 11.29 -0.14 -4.68
CA PRO A 22 10.06 0.63 -4.56
C PRO A 22 10.26 2.14 -4.41
N THR A 23 11.35 2.77 -4.88
CA THR A 23 11.66 4.16 -4.51
C THR A 23 10.52 5.15 -4.81
N GLY A 24 9.97 5.15 -6.03
CA GLY A 24 8.82 6.00 -6.36
C GLY A 24 7.58 5.64 -5.55
N ARG A 25 7.33 4.35 -5.38
CA ARG A 25 6.19 3.82 -4.62
C ARG A 25 6.27 4.16 -3.12
N ALA A 26 7.45 4.14 -2.54
CA ALA A 26 7.69 4.54 -1.16
C ALA A 26 7.39 6.03 -0.96
N ILE A 27 7.69 6.87 -1.95
CA ILE A 27 7.33 8.29 -1.91
C ILE A 27 5.80 8.43 -1.99
N GLU A 28 5.13 7.68 -2.87
CA GLU A 28 3.66 7.68 -2.97
C GLU A 28 2.98 7.22 -1.67
N ALA A 29 3.49 6.16 -1.04
CA ALA A 29 3.03 5.68 0.25
C ALA A 29 3.24 6.73 1.36
N GLY A 30 4.38 7.43 1.35
CA GLY A 30 4.63 8.54 2.26
C GLY A 30 3.68 9.72 2.05
N ILE A 31 3.38 10.08 0.79
CA ILE A 31 2.41 11.13 0.46
C ILE A 31 1.01 10.74 0.94
N ALA A 32 0.58 9.49 0.68
CA ALA A 32 -0.71 8.99 1.13
C ALA A 32 -0.83 9.03 2.66
N TYR A 33 0.19 8.53 3.37
CA TYR A 33 0.25 8.60 4.82
C TYR A 33 0.17 10.04 5.36
N ALA A 34 0.92 10.97 4.75
CA ALA A 34 0.90 12.39 5.15
C ALA A 34 -0.43 13.10 4.88
N LEU A 35 -1.24 12.58 3.95
CA LEU A 35 -2.59 13.06 3.64
C LEU A 35 -3.68 12.30 4.42
N ASP A 36 -3.30 11.54 5.45
CA ASP A 36 -4.17 10.70 6.28
C ASP A 36 -4.97 9.66 5.46
N LYS A 37 -4.43 9.23 4.32
CA LYS A 37 -5.00 8.16 3.50
C LYS A 37 -4.53 6.81 4.04
N LYS A 38 -5.42 5.81 4.02
CA LYS A 38 -5.04 4.44 4.41
C LYS A 38 -4.11 3.86 3.35
N VAL A 39 -3.01 3.25 3.79
CA VAL A 39 -2.02 2.62 2.90
C VAL A 39 -2.10 1.11 3.05
N ILE A 40 -2.46 0.41 1.98
CA ILE A 40 -2.42 -1.05 1.89
C ILE A 40 -1.20 -1.42 1.07
N LEU A 41 -0.28 -2.15 1.71
CA LEU A 41 0.94 -2.62 1.08
C LEU A 41 0.74 -4.06 0.62
N ILE A 42 1.01 -4.34 -0.64
CA ILE A 42 1.12 -5.71 -1.16
C ILE A 42 2.57 -6.01 -1.50
N THR A 43 3.01 -7.25 -1.29
CA THR A 43 4.36 -7.67 -1.66
C THR A 43 4.42 -9.16 -1.96
N LYS A 44 5.36 -9.59 -2.80
CA LYS A 44 5.61 -11.02 -2.98
C LYS A 44 5.99 -11.68 -1.65
N LYS A 45 5.55 -12.92 -1.47
CA LYS A 45 5.85 -13.69 -0.26
C LYS A 45 7.35 -13.78 -0.04
N GLY A 46 7.77 -13.51 1.20
CA GLY A 46 9.18 -13.52 1.59
C GLY A 46 9.97 -12.26 1.21
N THR A 47 9.37 -11.26 0.57
CA THR A 47 10.04 -9.98 0.34
C THR A 47 10.31 -9.25 1.66
N GLN A 48 11.55 -8.84 1.88
CA GLN A 48 11.92 -8.04 3.04
C GLN A 48 11.44 -6.59 2.87
N ILE A 49 10.45 -6.20 3.68
CA ILE A 49 9.95 -4.82 3.72
C ILE A 49 10.70 -4.04 4.81
N LYS A 50 11.12 -2.81 4.50
CA LYS A 50 11.71 -1.89 5.50
C LYS A 50 10.71 -1.56 6.61
N ASN A 51 11.20 -1.38 7.85
CA ASN A 51 10.38 -1.04 9.01
C ASN A 51 9.50 0.20 8.80
N ILE A 52 10.01 1.22 8.10
CA ILE A 52 9.26 2.44 7.79
C ILE A 52 8.02 2.14 6.95
N ALA A 53 8.15 1.30 5.91
CA ALA A 53 7.04 0.94 5.05
C ALA A 53 5.99 0.09 5.78
N ARG A 54 6.41 -0.77 6.74
CA ARG A 54 5.46 -1.44 7.65
C ARG A 54 4.79 -0.45 8.60
N GLY A 55 5.52 0.52 9.13
CA GLY A 55 5.01 1.48 10.11
C GLY A 55 3.91 2.39 9.57
N ILE A 56 3.92 2.70 8.27
CA ILE A 56 2.87 3.51 7.63
C ILE A 56 1.71 2.70 7.07
N ALA A 57 1.84 1.37 6.99
CA ALA A 57 0.84 0.51 6.37
C ALA A 57 -0.32 0.22 7.34
N SER A 58 -1.55 0.42 6.86
CA SER A 58 -2.78 0.00 7.54
C SER A 58 -3.05 -1.50 7.39
N LEU A 59 -2.54 -2.10 6.31
CA LEU A 59 -2.60 -3.52 6.03
C LEU A 59 -1.40 -3.92 5.18
N VAL A 60 -0.78 -5.05 5.50
CA VAL A 60 0.27 -5.68 4.69
C VAL A 60 -0.23 -7.02 4.21
N ILE A 61 -0.17 -7.27 2.90
CA ILE A 61 -0.58 -8.52 2.28
C ILE A 61 0.60 -9.11 1.51
N GLU A 62 1.01 -10.32 1.89
CA GLU A 62 1.96 -11.10 1.11
C GLU A 62 1.20 -11.95 0.09
N TYR A 63 1.72 -12.06 -1.13
CA TYR A 63 1.10 -12.84 -2.20
C TYR A 63 2.11 -13.65 -2.99
N ASP A 64 1.70 -14.82 -3.45
CA ASP A 64 2.35 -15.53 -4.56
C ASP A 64 1.47 -15.47 -5.81
N VAL A 65 0.15 -15.65 -5.62
CA VAL A 65 -0.90 -15.53 -6.64
C VAL A 65 -1.87 -14.40 -6.31
N ILE A 66 -2.57 -13.87 -7.33
CA ILE A 66 -3.47 -12.71 -7.19
C ILE A 66 -4.56 -12.93 -6.13
N ASP A 67 -5.09 -14.15 -6.02
CA ASP A 67 -6.14 -14.49 -5.05
C ASP A 67 -5.72 -14.27 -3.59
N ASN A 68 -4.41 -14.32 -3.30
CA ASN A 68 -3.89 -14.02 -1.97
C ASN A 68 -4.11 -12.54 -1.59
N ILE A 69 -4.23 -11.64 -2.57
CA ILE A 69 -4.51 -10.23 -2.36
C ILE A 69 -6.01 -10.01 -2.10
N VAL A 70 -6.87 -10.64 -2.91
CA VAL A 70 -8.30 -10.33 -2.98
C VAL A 70 -9.02 -10.59 -1.65
N THR A 71 -8.80 -11.76 -1.06
CA THR A 71 -9.50 -12.19 0.15
C THR A 71 -9.25 -11.28 1.37
N PRO A 72 -7.99 -11.02 1.76
CA PRO A 72 -7.71 -10.12 2.89
C PRO A 72 -8.12 -8.68 2.60
N LEU A 73 -7.97 -8.21 1.35
CA LEU A 73 -8.38 -6.87 0.96
C LEU A 73 -9.89 -6.67 1.14
N LYS A 74 -10.73 -7.59 0.65
CA LYS A 74 -12.19 -7.52 0.84
C LYS A 74 -12.59 -7.50 2.31
N LYS A 75 -11.97 -8.37 3.13
CA LYS A 75 -12.25 -8.47 4.57
C LYS A 75 -11.85 -7.20 5.33
N TRP A 76 -10.82 -6.50 4.89
CA TRP A 76 -10.39 -5.25 5.51
C TRP A 76 -11.29 -4.09 5.09
N LEU A 77 -11.62 -4.00 3.80
CA LEU A 77 -12.51 -2.96 3.27
C LEU A 77 -13.92 -3.01 3.89
N SER A 78 -14.41 -4.19 4.28
CA SER A 78 -15.73 -4.32 4.94
C SER A 78 -15.78 -3.77 6.38
N LYS A 79 -14.67 -3.26 6.91
CA LYS A 79 -14.55 -2.78 8.30
C LYS A 79 -14.32 -1.27 8.42
N ILE A 80 -14.17 -0.57 7.30
CA ILE A 80 -13.86 0.86 7.25
C ILE A 80 -15.03 1.66 6.69
#